data_AF-A0A355FL69-F1
#
_entry.id   AF-A0A355FL69-F1
#
_cell.length_a   1.000
_cell.length_b   1.000
_cell.length_c   1.000
_cell.angle_alpha   90.00
_cell.angle_beta   90.00
_cell.angle_gamma   90.00
#
_symmetry.space_group_name_H-M   'P 1'
#
loop_
_entity.id
_entity.type
_entity.pdbx_description
1 polymer ?
#
loop_
_entity_poly.entity_id
_entity_poly.type
_entity_poly.pdbx_seq_one_letter_code
_entity_poly.pdbx_strand_id
1 'polypeptide(L)'
;MDLWKKIRLLFAFHRYFLPTSLIIDGACMYLLYRNGMGAYSVLFWFKVGTLAASAYFINEYKRHEYYYFFNFGLSKKALWISTLSFDMFLFFILIFITVQFL
;
A
#
# COMPACT_ATOMS: atom_id res chain seq x y z
N MET A 1 2.48 8.20 25.15
CA MET A 1 1.60 8.58 24.02
C MET A 1 0.61 7.46 23.81
N ASP A 2 -0.69 7.76 23.87
CA ASP A 2 -1.75 6.75 23.73
C ASP A 2 -1.68 6.02 22.39
N LEU A 3 -1.99 4.72 22.43
CA LEU A 3 -2.00 3.84 21.26
C LEU A 3 -2.88 4.42 20.12
N TRP A 4 -4.03 5.01 20.49
CA TRP A 4 -4.96 5.66 19.56
C TRP A 4 -4.31 6.78 18.74
N LYS A 5 -3.44 7.59 19.36
CA LYS A 5 -2.75 8.68 18.64
C LYS A 5 -1.75 8.13 17.63
N LYS A 6 -1.05 7.02 17.97
CA LYS A 6 -0.16 6.32 17.03
C LYS A 6 -0.92 5.77 15.84
N ILE A 7 -2.05 5.10 16.05
CA ILE A 7 -2.89 4.56 14.97
C ILE A 7 -3.37 5.68 14.04
N ARG A 8 -3.83 6.81 14.60
CA ARG A 8 -4.25 7.98 13.82
C ARG A 8 -3.10 8.54 12.96
N LEU A 9 -1.88 8.59 13.50
CA LEU A 9 -0.69 9.03 12.77
C LEU A 9 -0.31 8.07 11.64
N LEU A 10 -0.38 6.75 11.90
CA LEU A 10 -0.15 5.74 10.86
C LEU A 10 -1.16 5.89 9.72
N PHE A 11 -2.44 6.09 10.05
CA PHE A 11 -3.48 6.32 9.04
C PHE A 11 -3.25 7.63 8.26
N ALA A 12 -2.79 8.69 8.93
CA ALA A 12 -2.45 9.94 8.27
C ALA A 12 -1.31 9.75 7.23
N PHE A 13 -0.27 8.99 7.57
CA PHE A 13 0.78 8.63 6.62
C PHE A 13 0.25 7.76 5.47
N HIS A 14 -0.61 6.79 5.79
CA HIS A 14 -1.19 5.89 4.80
C HIS A 14 -2.00 6.63 3.72
N ARG A 15 -2.63 7.75 4.07
CA ARG A 15 -3.41 8.60 3.14
C ARG A 15 -2.60 9.11 1.94
N TYR A 16 -1.28 9.26 2.06
CA TYR A 16 -0.42 9.64 0.92
C TYR A 16 -0.27 8.53 -0.12
N PHE A 17 -0.43 7.27 0.31
CA PHE A 17 -0.21 6.08 -0.50
C PHE A 17 -1.52 5.49 -1.06
N LEU A 18 -2.57 5.55 -0.24
CA LEU A 18 -3.87 4.90 -0.43
C LEU A 18 -4.51 5.13 -1.81
N PRO A 19 -4.68 6.36 -2.33
CA PRO A 19 -5.41 6.57 -3.59
C PRO A 19 -4.69 5.96 -4.79
N THR A 20 -3.37 6.14 -4.89
CA THR A 20 -2.55 5.56 -5.96
C THR A 20 -2.64 4.04 -5.93
N SER A 21 -2.55 3.46 -4.73
CA SER A 21 -2.58 2.01 -4.58
C SER A 21 -3.94 1.40 -4.92
N LEU A 22 -5.05 2.02 -4.49
CA LEU A 22 -6.39 1.53 -4.82
C LEU A 22 -6.68 1.55 -6.32
N ILE A 23 -6.16 2.55 -7.05
CA ILE A 23 -6.31 2.60 -8.52
C ILE A 23 -5.57 1.42 -9.16
N ILE A 24 -4.36 1.13 -8.68
CA ILE A 24 -3.55 0.01 -9.16
C ILE A 24 -4.23 -1.32 -8.82
N ASP A 25 -4.78 -1.46 -7.62
CA ASP A 25 -5.51 -2.66 -7.21
C ASP A 25 -6.77 -2.88 -8.03
N GLY A 26 -7.55 -1.83 -8.29
CA GLY A 26 -8.70 -1.89 -9.19
C GLY A 26 -8.33 -2.30 -10.61
N ALA A 27 -7.21 -1.76 -11.14
CA ALA A 27 -6.68 -2.17 -12.44
C ALA A 27 -6.25 -3.65 -12.45
N CYS A 28 -5.57 -4.12 -11.40
CA CYS A 28 -5.19 -5.52 -11.24
C CYS A 28 -6.42 -6.43 -11.17
N MET A 29 -7.46 -6.06 -10.40
CA MET A 29 -8.71 -6.82 -10.35
C MET A 29 -9.36 -6.95 -11.72
N TYR A 30 -9.47 -5.83 -12.46
CA TYR A 30 -10.06 -5.83 -13.80
C TYR A 30 -9.28 -6.73 -14.78
N LEU A 31 -7.95 -6.63 -14.76
CA LEU A 31 -7.09 -7.44 -15.61
C LEU A 31 -7.13 -8.93 -15.22
N LEU A 32 -7.22 -9.24 -13.93
CA LEU A 32 -7.37 -10.61 -13.46
C LEU A 32 -8.71 -11.17 -13.94
N TYR A 33 -9.82 -10.45 -13.73
CA TYR A 33 -11.15 -10.87 -14.17
C TYR A 33 -11.22 -11.15 -15.68
N ARG A 34 -10.49 -10.38 -16.50
CA ARG A 34 -10.47 -10.54 -17.96
C ARG A 34 -9.58 -11.69 -18.46
N ASN A 35 -8.45 -11.94 -17.80
CA ASN A 35 -7.42 -12.87 -18.29
C ASN A 35 -7.33 -14.17 -17.46
N GLY A 36 -8.07 -14.22 -16.36
CA GLY A 36 -8.07 -15.31 -15.40
C GLY A 36 -6.80 -15.47 -14.60
N MET A 37 -6.70 -16.60 -13.88
CA MET A 37 -5.60 -16.88 -12.94
C MET A 37 -4.21 -16.94 -13.57
N GLY A 38 -4.11 -17.15 -14.89
CA GLY A 38 -2.84 -17.11 -15.61
C GLY A 38 -2.14 -15.73 -15.53
N ALA A 39 -2.91 -14.65 -15.35
CA ALA A 39 -2.36 -13.30 -15.22
C ALA A 39 -1.83 -12.96 -13.81
N TYR A 40 -2.15 -13.77 -12.78
CA TYR A 40 -1.84 -13.45 -11.39
C TYR A 40 -0.34 -13.19 -11.16
N SER A 41 0.53 -14.04 -11.72
CA SER A 41 1.98 -13.91 -11.53
C SER A 41 2.50 -12.54 -12.02
N VAL A 42 2.06 -12.12 -13.21
CA VAL A 42 2.45 -10.83 -13.79
C VAL A 42 1.88 -9.67 -12.97
N LEU A 43 0.61 -9.77 -12.56
CA LEU A 43 -0.06 -8.74 -11.75
C LEU A 43 0.57 -8.60 -10.36
N PHE A 44 1.00 -9.71 -9.75
CA PHE A 44 1.73 -9.69 -8.48
C PHE A 44 3.05 -8.92 -8.59
N TRP A 45 3.87 -9.23 -9.61
CA TRP A 45 5.12 -8.52 -9.83
C TRP A 45 4.91 -7.05 -10.21
N PHE A 46 3.88 -6.76 -10.99
CA PHE A 46 3.46 -5.39 -11.27
C PHE A 46 3.11 -4.64 -9.99
N LYS A 47 2.30 -5.24 -9.09
CA LYS A 47 1.97 -4.68 -7.78
C LYS A 47 3.22 -4.39 -6.94
N VAL A 48 4.15 -5.35 -6.84
CA VAL A 48 5.42 -5.14 -6.12
C VAL A 48 6.25 -4.00 -6.72
N GLY A 49 6.33 -3.91 -8.05
CA GLY A 49 7.04 -2.84 -8.74
C GLY A 49 6.43 -1.46 -8.46
N THR A 50 5.10 -1.35 -8.52
CA THR A 50 4.40 -0.08 -8.24
C THR A 50 4.48 0.34 -6.77
N LEU A 51 4.51 -0.63 -5.84
CA LEU A 51 4.79 -0.40 -4.42
C LEU A 51 6.18 0.21 -4.23
N ALA A 52 7.20 -0.37 -4.86
CA ALA A 52 8.56 0.13 -4.78
C ALA A 52 8.68 1.55 -5.37
N ALA A 53 8.07 1.79 -6.53
CA ALA A 53 8.06 3.12 -7.18
C ALA A 53 7.34 4.16 -6.31
N SER A 54 6.15 3.84 -5.82
CA SER A 54 5.39 4.73 -4.92
C SER A 54 6.16 5.02 -3.63
N ALA A 55 6.83 4.00 -3.08
CA ALA A 55 7.65 4.17 -1.90
C ALA A 55 8.86 5.08 -2.13
N TYR A 56 9.52 4.93 -3.29
CA TYR A 56 10.60 5.82 -3.71
C TYR A 56 10.13 7.27 -3.83
N PHE A 57 9.04 7.52 -4.55
CA PHE A 57 8.53 8.88 -4.75
C PHE A 57 8.10 9.55 -3.45
N ILE A 58 7.35 8.86 -2.59
CA ILE A 58 6.94 9.43 -1.29
C ILE A 58 8.17 9.68 -0.41
N ASN A 59 9.17 8.79 -0.43
CA ASN A 59 10.41 9.00 0.32
C ASN A 59 11.15 10.28 -0.09
N GLU A 60 11.11 10.63 -1.37
CA GLU A 60 11.77 11.83 -1.88
C GLU A 60 10.91 13.08 -1.65
N TYR A 61 9.66 13.08 -2.11
CA TYR A 61 8.79 14.26 -2.05
C TYR A 61 8.30 14.61 -0.63
N LYS A 62 8.14 13.61 0.25
CA LYS A 62 7.62 13.80 1.61
C LYS A 62 8.70 13.63 2.68
N ARG A 63 9.98 13.76 2.30
CA ARG A 63 11.11 13.57 3.23
C ARG A 63 11.01 14.42 4.49
N HIS A 64 10.55 15.67 4.36
CA HIS A 64 10.40 16.59 5.48
C HIS A 64 9.30 16.19 6.47
N GLU A 65 8.29 15.46 6.03
CA GLU A 65 7.20 15.03 6.91
C GLU A 65 7.63 13.90 7.84
N TYR A 66 8.71 13.16 7.54
CA TYR A 66 9.22 12.14 8.44
C TYR A 66 9.69 12.71 9.78
N TYR A 67 10.16 13.96 9.83
CA TYR A 67 10.53 14.62 11.09
C TYR A 67 9.33 14.80 12.02
N TYR A 68 8.15 15.11 11.46
CA TYR A 68 6.92 15.21 12.22
C TYR A 68 6.61 13.86 12.90
N PHE A 69 6.58 12.77 12.15
CA PHE A 69 6.32 11.43 12.71
C PHE A 69 7.40 10.96 13.70
N PHE A 70 8.66 11.28 13.43
CA PHE A 70 9.77 10.95 14.32
C PHE A 70 9.66 11.64 15.68
N ASN A 71 9.23 12.91 15.72
CA ASN A 71 9.00 13.65 16.96
C ASN A 71 7.89 13.00 17.83
N PHE A 72 6.99 12.24 17.22
CA PHE A 72 5.97 11.45 17.92
C PHE A 72 6.40 10.00 18.22
N GLY A 73 7.67 9.67 18.02
CA GLY A 73 8.25 8.35 18.32
C GLY A 73 7.92 7.26 17.30
N LEU A 74 7.52 7.63 16.08
CA LEU A 74 7.34 6.70 14.97
C LEU A 74 8.55 6.77 14.03
N SER A 75 9.27 5.66 13.89
CA SER A 75 10.39 5.59 12.95
C SER A 75 9.89 5.48 11.51
N LYS A 76 10.69 5.98 10.57
CA LYS A 76 10.44 5.84 9.13
C LYS A 76 10.20 4.37 8.73
N LYS A 77 10.94 3.43 9.32
CA LYS A 77 10.77 1.99 9.08
C LYS A 77 9.40 1.50 9.54
N ALA A 78 8.94 1.91 10.72
CA ALA A 78 7.64 1.52 11.23
C ALA A 78 6.49 2.02 10.33
N LEU A 79 6.56 3.26 9.84
CA LEU A 79 5.58 3.84 8.90
C LEU A 79 5.49 3.02 7.60
N TRP A 80 6.64 2.66 7.03
CA TRP A 80 6.69 1.90 5.78
C TRP A 80 6.26 0.46 5.96
N ILE A 81 6.72 -0.24 7.00
CA ILE A 81 6.32 -1.63 7.26
C ILE A 81 4.80 -1.69 7.44
N SER A 82 4.21 -0.83 8.28
CA SER A 82 2.75 -0.84 8.47
C SER A 82 1.99 -0.54 7.18
N THR A 83 2.46 0.42 6.40
CA THR A 83 1.82 0.84 5.15
C THR A 83 1.87 -0.25 4.08
N LEU A 84 3.06 -0.81 3.84
CA LEU A 84 3.28 -1.84 2.83
C LEU A 84 2.59 -3.15 3.20
N SER A 85 2.63 -3.54 4.49
CA SER A 85 1.93 -4.73 4.96
C SER A 85 0.42 -4.61 4.83
N PHE A 86 -0.16 -3.48 5.23
CA PHE A 86 -1.59 -3.24 5.09
C PHE A 86 -2.01 -3.26 3.61
N ASP A 87 -1.22 -2.62 2.76
CA ASP A 87 -1.51 -2.53 1.33
C ASP A 87 -1.43 -3.89 0.61
N MET A 88 -0.38 -4.68 0.88
CA MET A 88 -0.26 -6.03 0.35
C MET A 88 -1.38 -6.94 0.85
N PHE A 89 -1.79 -6.79 2.11
CA PHE A 89 -2.92 -7.53 2.66
C PHE A 89 -4.23 -7.18 1.94
N LEU A 90 -4.48 -5.90 1.68
CA LEU A 90 -5.63 -5.43 0.91
C LEU A 90 -5.61 -5.98 -0.53
N PHE A 91 -4.45 -5.94 -1.19
CA PHE A 91 -4.28 -6.54 -2.52
C PHE A 91 -4.64 -8.04 -2.52
N PHE A 92 -4.16 -8.82 -1.54
CA PHE A 92 -4.50 -10.24 -1.46
C PHE A 92 -5.99 -10.48 -1.22
N ILE A 93 -6.65 -9.67 -0.38
CA ILE A 93 -8.10 -9.75 -0.17
C ILE A 93 -8.84 -9.51 -1.50
N LEU A 94 -8.47 -8.46 -2.23
CA LEU A 94 -9.13 -8.12 -3.49
C LEU A 94 -8.93 -9.19 -4.57
N ILE A 95 -7.72 -9.74 -4.67
CA ILE A 95 -7.45 -10.87 -5.57
C ILE A 95 -8.29 -12.08 -5.15
N PHE A 96 -8.29 -12.44 -3.86
CA PHE A 96 -9.06 -13.56 -3.35
C PHE A 96 -10.56 -13.43 -3.66
N ILE A 97 -11.12 -12.24 -3.43
CA ILE A 97 -12.52 -11.93 -3.80
C ILE A 97 -12.71 -12.08 -5.32
N THR A 98 -11.83 -11.49 -6.13
CA THR A 98 -11.96 -11.53 -7.59
C THR A 98 -11.95 -12.96 -8.14
N VAL A 99 -11.11 -13.83 -7.57
CA VAL A 99 -11.01 -15.24 -7.95
C VAL A 99 -12.30 -16.02 -7.68
N GLN A 100 -13.10 -15.63 -6.68
CA GLN A 100 -14.40 -16.27 -6.44
C GLN A 100 -15.44 -15.97 -7.54
N PHE A 101 -15.24 -14.91 -8.32
CA PHE A 101 -16.13 -14.51 -9.41
C PHE A 101 -15.59 -14.88 -10.81
N LEU A 102 -14.51 -15.65 -10.86
CA LEU A 102 -13.71 -15.92 -12.05
C LEU A 102 -14.03 -17.28 -12.68
#